data_AF-R6ZMN3-F1
#
_entry.id   AF-R6ZMN3-F1
#
_cell.length_a   1.000
_cell.length_b   1.000
_cell.length_c   1.000
_cell.angle_alpha   90.00
_cell.angle_beta   90.00
_cell.angle_gamma   90.00
#
_symmetry.space_group_name_H-M   'P 1'
#
loop_
_entity.id
_entity.type
_entity.pdbx_description
1 polymer ?
#
loop_
_entity_poly.entity_id
_entity_poly.type
_entity_poly.pdbx_seq_one_letter_code
_entity_poly.pdbx_strand_id
1 'polypeptide(L)'
;MTEKNRMQIAAYYGGLAITASGTTAVHALSYPLGGKYHIAHGVSNAILLAPVMRFNEPACQERFAIAYDRCCHGEVKTCRTNAEKSAWIINRLEEIVKHLDIPTSLKEFGVPEEDLDGLVEAGMQVQRLLVNNPRQVTPEDARKLYLEIL
;
A
#
# COMPACT_ATOMS: atom_id res chain seq x y z
N MET A 1 -20.13 11.64 15.96
CA MET A 1 -18.84 11.55 16.70
C MET A 1 -18.31 10.12 16.77
N THR A 2 -19.18 9.11 16.83
CA THR A 2 -18.79 7.68 16.94
C THR A 2 -17.78 7.22 15.89
N GLU A 3 -18.00 7.49 14.60
CA GLU A 3 -17.05 7.08 13.55
C GLU A 3 -15.68 7.77 13.65
N LYS A 4 -15.66 9.05 14.06
CA LYS A 4 -14.40 9.77 14.27
C LYS A 4 -13.60 9.14 15.41
N ASN A 5 -14.26 8.76 16.50
CA ASN A 5 -13.61 8.05 17.60
C ASN A 5 -13.11 6.66 17.18
N ARG A 6 -13.91 5.92 16.39
CA ARG A 6 -13.47 4.64 15.82
C ARG A 6 -12.23 4.79 14.94
N MET A 7 -12.21 5.82 14.09
CA MET A 7 -11.05 6.10 13.24
C MET A 7 -9.81 6.50 14.05
N GLN A 8 -9.98 7.29 15.12
CA GLN A 8 -8.88 7.62 16.04
C GLN A 8 -8.30 6.38 16.72
N ILE A 9 -9.17 5.46 17.19
CA ILE A 9 -8.75 4.19 17.77
C ILE A 9 -8.01 3.33 16.73
N ALA A 10 -8.54 3.25 15.51
CA ALA A 10 -7.90 2.53 14.41
C ALA A 10 -6.51 3.09 14.07
N ALA A 11 -6.37 4.42 13.99
CA ALA A 11 -5.09 5.08 13.75
C ALA A 11 -4.10 4.84 14.89
N TYR A 12 -4.55 4.84 16.15
CA TYR A 12 -3.70 4.54 17.29
C TYR A 12 -3.14 3.11 17.23
N TYR A 13 -3.98 2.10 16.99
CA TYR A 13 -3.52 0.72 16.85
C TYR A 13 -2.65 0.52 15.60
N GLY A 14 -2.94 1.21 14.50
CA GLY A 14 -2.07 1.24 13.32
C GLY A 14 -0.68 1.78 13.65
N GLY A 15 -0.62 2.88 14.42
CA GLY A 15 0.64 3.44 14.92
C GLY A 15 1.42 2.46 15.78
N LEU A 16 0.76 1.81 16.75
CA LEU A 16 1.39 0.79 17.60
C LEU A 16 1.97 -0.38 16.78
N ALA A 17 1.23 -0.87 15.80
CA ALA A 17 1.70 -1.92 14.92
C ALA A 17 2.94 -1.47 14.14
N ILE A 18 2.90 -0.29 13.51
CA ILE A 18 4.02 0.28 12.76
C ILE A 18 5.24 0.51 13.65
N THR A 19 5.07 0.98 14.89
CA THR A 19 6.19 1.16 15.82
C THR A 19 6.88 -0.16 16.16
N ALA A 20 6.12 -1.25 16.27
CA ALA A 20 6.65 -2.57 16.59
C ALA A 20 7.26 -3.30 15.38
N SER A 21 6.66 -3.18 14.19
CA SER A 21 7.06 -3.95 13.00
C SER A 21 7.84 -3.17 11.95
N GLY A 22 7.84 -1.83 12.04
CA GLY A 22 8.20 -0.98 10.92
C GLY A 22 7.19 -1.04 9.77
N THR A 23 7.55 -0.42 8.64
CA THR A 23 6.79 -0.42 7.39
C THR A 23 7.61 -1.06 6.27
N THR A 24 7.06 -1.08 5.05
CA THR A 24 7.60 -1.85 3.93
C THR A 24 7.65 -1.01 2.63
N ALA A 25 7.63 -1.66 1.46
CA ALA A 25 7.81 -1.02 0.17
C ALA A 25 6.82 0.12 -0.15
N VAL A 26 5.57 0.08 0.37
CA VAL A 26 4.62 1.21 0.20
C VAL A 26 5.24 2.52 0.69
N HIS A 27 5.82 2.52 1.89
CA HIS A 27 6.42 3.71 2.46
C HIS A 27 7.77 4.05 1.79
N ALA A 28 8.55 3.03 1.43
CA ALA A 28 9.83 3.22 0.74
C ALA A 28 9.65 3.96 -0.59
N LEU A 29 8.69 3.52 -1.40
CA LEU A 29 8.41 4.09 -2.72
C LEU A 29 7.55 5.36 -2.64
N SER A 30 6.90 5.65 -1.52
CA SER A 30 6.12 6.89 -1.36
C SER A 30 6.95 8.10 -0.93
N TYR A 31 8.12 7.90 -0.30
CA TYR A 31 8.98 8.99 0.14
C TYR A 31 9.50 9.88 -1.01
N PRO A 32 10.00 9.34 -2.14
CA PRO A 32 10.42 10.17 -3.26
C PRO A 32 9.29 11.05 -3.83
N LEU A 33 8.05 10.52 -3.84
CA LEU A 33 6.87 11.25 -4.32
C LEU A 33 6.58 12.48 -3.46
N GLY A 34 6.60 12.33 -2.13
CA GLY A 34 6.41 13.45 -1.21
C GLY A 34 7.58 14.45 -1.22
N GLY A 35 8.81 13.95 -1.38
CA GLY A 35 10.01 14.79 -1.41
C GLY A 35 10.14 15.66 -2.65
N LYS A 36 9.86 15.09 -3.84
CA LYS A 36 10.02 15.78 -5.12
C LYS A 36 8.78 16.56 -5.58
N TYR A 37 7.58 16.00 -5.38
CA TYR A 37 6.34 16.57 -5.92
C TYR A 37 5.40 17.11 -4.85
N HIS A 38 5.79 17.06 -3.57
CA HIS A 38 4.97 17.51 -2.44
C HIS A 38 3.58 16.84 -2.36
N ILE A 39 3.47 15.62 -2.90
CA ILE A 39 2.25 14.81 -2.76
C ILE A 39 2.09 14.45 -1.29
N ALA A 40 0.90 14.70 -0.74
CA ALA A 40 0.62 14.44 0.67
C ALA A 40 0.90 12.97 1.02
N HIS A 41 1.57 12.73 2.15
CA HIS A 41 2.07 11.40 2.50
C HIS A 41 1.01 10.28 2.45
N GLY A 42 -0.19 10.56 2.98
CA GLY A 42 -1.30 9.61 2.93
C GLY A 42 -1.76 9.29 1.50
N VAL A 43 -1.72 10.26 0.59
CA VAL A 43 -2.08 10.10 -0.82
C VAL A 43 -1.01 9.27 -1.54
N SER A 44 0.27 9.58 -1.36
CA SER A 44 1.37 8.80 -1.93
C SER A 44 1.33 7.32 -1.49
N ASN A 45 1.03 7.07 -0.21
CA ASN A 45 0.86 5.71 0.29
C ASN A 45 -0.38 5.01 -0.31
N ALA A 46 -1.49 5.73 -0.46
CA ALA A 46 -2.73 5.17 -0.99
C ALA A 46 -2.60 4.74 -2.45
N ILE A 47 -1.97 5.57 -3.29
CA ILE A 47 -1.70 5.26 -4.71
C ILE A 47 -0.89 3.95 -4.85
N LEU A 48 0.17 3.81 -4.05
CA LEU A 48 1.06 2.64 -4.09
C LEU A 48 0.50 1.41 -3.37
N LEU A 49 -0.58 1.55 -2.59
CA LEU A 49 -1.03 0.50 -1.68
C LEU A 49 -1.39 -0.78 -2.43
N ALA A 50 -2.30 -0.70 -3.41
CA ALA A 50 -2.78 -1.88 -4.11
C ALA A 50 -1.69 -2.56 -4.99
N PRO A 51 -0.89 -1.83 -5.81
CA PRO A 51 0.21 -2.43 -6.55
C PRO A 51 1.20 -3.19 -5.64
N VAL A 52 1.59 -2.58 -4.51
CA VAL A 52 2.55 -3.22 -3.59
C VAL A 52 1.92 -4.41 -2.86
N MET A 53 0.63 -4.34 -2.49
CA MET A 53 -0.05 -5.50 -1.89
C MET A 53 -0.16 -6.66 -2.87
N ARG A 54 -0.47 -6.40 -4.17
CA ARG A 54 -0.43 -7.43 -5.22
C ARG A 54 0.96 -8.04 -5.39
N PHE A 55 2.00 -7.19 -5.41
CA PHE A 55 3.38 -7.66 -5.50
C PHE A 55 3.76 -8.56 -4.30
N ASN A 56 3.33 -8.20 -3.10
CA ASN A 56 3.60 -8.95 -1.87
C ASN A 56 2.69 -10.16 -1.66
N GLU A 57 1.57 -10.27 -2.39
CA GLU A 57 0.56 -11.32 -2.24
C GLU A 57 1.16 -12.73 -2.17
N PRO A 58 2.08 -13.14 -3.06
CA PRO A 58 2.61 -14.50 -3.03
C PRO A 58 3.39 -14.82 -1.74
N ALA A 59 3.94 -13.81 -1.07
CA ALA A 59 4.65 -13.95 0.21
C ALA A 59 3.76 -13.64 1.44
N CYS A 60 2.55 -13.11 1.23
CA CYS A 60 1.66 -12.64 2.28
C CYS A 60 0.27 -13.27 2.26
N GLN A 61 0.00 -14.23 1.37
CA GLN A 61 -1.33 -14.80 1.17
C GLN A 61 -1.98 -15.29 2.48
N GLU A 62 -1.24 -16.02 3.32
CA GLU A 62 -1.76 -16.46 4.63
C GLU A 62 -2.03 -15.29 5.58
N ARG A 63 -1.18 -14.27 5.57
CA ARG A 63 -1.35 -13.07 6.41
C ARG A 63 -2.57 -12.26 5.97
N PHE A 64 -2.81 -12.15 4.66
CA PHE A 64 -4.01 -11.51 4.12
C PHE A 64 -5.26 -12.34 4.41
N ALA A 65 -5.19 -13.67 4.37
CA ALA A 65 -6.30 -14.52 4.78
C ALA A 65 -6.68 -14.33 6.26
N ILE A 66 -5.69 -14.18 7.15
CA ILE A 66 -5.92 -13.84 8.56
C ILE A 66 -6.55 -12.45 8.70
N ALA A 67 -6.09 -11.46 7.92
CA ALA A 67 -6.68 -10.12 7.91
C ALA A 67 -8.15 -10.16 7.45
N TYR A 68 -8.45 -10.90 6.39
CA TYR A 68 -9.82 -11.15 5.93
C TYR A 68 -10.70 -11.72 7.05
N ASP A 69 -10.22 -12.73 7.77
CA ASP A 69 -11.02 -13.36 8.82
C ASP A 69 -11.33 -12.42 9.99
N ARG A 70 -10.53 -11.36 10.18
CA ARG A 70 -10.72 -10.32 11.21
C ARG A 70 -11.51 -9.11 10.72
N CYS A 71 -11.46 -8.79 9.44
CA CYS A 71 -12.07 -7.58 8.87
C CYS A 71 -13.41 -7.83 8.18
N CYS A 72 -13.63 -9.03 7.63
CA CYS A 72 -14.86 -9.40 6.94
C CYS A 72 -15.83 -10.05 7.92
N HIS A 73 -16.98 -9.41 8.15
CA HIS A 73 -18.04 -9.86 9.07
C HIS A 73 -19.38 -10.02 8.36
N GLY A 74 -20.25 -10.87 8.90
CA GLY A 74 -21.63 -11.04 8.45
C GLY A 74 -21.79 -11.89 7.18
N GLU A 75 -22.91 -11.70 6.49
CA GLU A 75 -23.32 -12.47 5.30
C GLU A 75 -22.37 -12.32 4.09
N VAL A 76 -21.45 -11.34 4.14
CA VAL A 76 -20.46 -11.05 3.10
C VAL A 76 -19.24 -11.98 3.17
N LYS A 77 -19.13 -12.82 4.22
CA LYS A 77 -18.00 -13.74 4.39
C LYS A 77 -18.13 -14.99 3.49
N THR A 78 -17.86 -14.81 2.20
CA THR A 78 -18.06 -15.83 1.15
C THR A 78 -16.78 -16.58 0.78
N CYS A 79 -15.60 -15.96 0.92
CA CYS A 79 -14.31 -16.55 0.55
C CYS A 79 -13.96 -17.77 1.41
N ARG A 80 -13.47 -18.84 0.78
CA ARG A 80 -13.16 -20.13 1.43
C ARG A 80 -11.67 -20.44 1.44
N THR A 81 -10.96 -20.11 0.37
CA THR A 81 -9.52 -20.37 0.20
C THR A 81 -8.68 -19.16 0.59
N ASN A 82 -7.40 -19.38 0.94
CA ASN A 82 -6.50 -18.27 1.23
C ASN A 82 -6.33 -17.33 0.03
N ALA A 83 -6.29 -17.87 -1.19
CA ALA A 83 -6.23 -17.08 -2.42
C ALA A 83 -7.45 -16.16 -2.58
N GLU A 84 -8.68 -16.66 -2.39
CA GLU A 84 -9.89 -15.83 -2.45
C GLU A 84 -9.89 -14.75 -1.37
N LYS A 85 -9.53 -15.10 -0.14
CA LYS A 85 -9.48 -14.16 1.00
C LYS A 85 -8.44 -13.07 0.78
N SER A 86 -7.29 -13.45 0.23
CA SER A 86 -6.19 -12.56 -0.11
C SER A 86 -6.59 -11.56 -1.19
N ALA A 87 -7.18 -12.05 -2.29
CA ALA A 87 -7.73 -11.21 -3.35
C ALA A 87 -8.82 -10.26 -2.82
N TRP A 88 -9.69 -10.73 -1.94
CA TRP A 88 -10.72 -9.89 -1.33
C TRP A 88 -10.12 -8.72 -0.54
N ILE A 89 -9.06 -8.95 0.24
CA ILE A 89 -8.40 -7.87 1.00
C ILE A 89 -7.81 -6.82 0.07
N ILE A 90 -7.12 -7.24 -1.00
CA ILE A 90 -6.52 -6.31 -1.97
C ILE A 90 -7.62 -5.49 -2.65
N ASN A 91 -8.68 -6.13 -3.14
CA ASN A 91 -9.82 -5.46 -3.76
C ASN A 91 -10.49 -4.49 -2.79
N ARG A 92 -10.62 -4.88 -1.51
CA ARG A 92 -11.23 -4.02 -0.49
C ARG A 92 -10.41 -2.75 -0.25
N LEU A 93 -9.08 -2.83 -0.29
CA LEU A 93 -8.21 -1.66 -0.19
C LEU A 93 -8.41 -0.72 -1.39
N GLU A 94 -8.49 -1.26 -2.62
CA GLU A 94 -8.78 -0.48 -3.82
C GLU A 94 -10.15 0.20 -3.77
N GLU A 95 -11.17 -0.51 -3.32
CA GLU A 95 -12.51 0.04 -3.12
C GLU A 95 -12.51 1.21 -2.14
N ILE A 96 -11.74 1.12 -1.04
CA ILE A 96 -11.62 2.22 -0.06
C ILE A 96 -10.96 3.43 -0.71
N VAL A 97 -9.85 3.25 -1.44
CA VAL A 97 -9.15 4.35 -2.13
C VAL A 97 -10.10 5.03 -3.13
N LYS A 98 -10.82 4.24 -3.93
CA LYS A 98 -11.82 4.74 -4.88
C LYS A 98 -12.98 5.43 -4.20
N HIS A 99 -13.50 4.89 -3.10
CA HIS A 99 -14.63 5.47 -2.37
C HIS A 99 -14.29 6.81 -1.72
N LEU A 100 -13.04 6.98 -1.31
CA LEU A 100 -12.53 8.22 -0.72
C LEU A 100 -12.08 9.26 -1.74
N ASP A 101 -12.26 8.98 -3.04
CA ASP A 101 -11.87 9.87 -4.15
C ASP A 101 -10.39 10.29 -4.06
N ILE A 102 -9.54 9.36 -3.64
CA ILE A 102 -8.11 9.56 -3.59
C ILE A 102 -7.57 9.34 -5.01
N PRO A 103 -6.82 10.29 -5.59
CA PRO A 103 -6.17 10.11 -6.88
C PRO A 103 -5.38 8.81 -6.94
N THR A 104 -5.48 8.09 -8.06
CA THR A 104 -4.83 6.78 -8.24
C THR A 104 -3.72 6.80 -9.30
N SER A 105 -3.52 7.93 -9.98
CA SER A 105 -2.45 8.11 -10.97
C SER A 105 -1.57 9.31 -10.63
N LEU A 106 -0.26 9.14 -10.84
CA LEU A 106 0.74 10.18 -10.70
C LEU A 106 0.61 11.26 -11.79
N LYS A 107 -0.08 10.98 -12.91
CA LYS A 107 -0.43 12.00 -13.93
C LYS A 107 -1.30 13.10 -13.36
N GLU A 108 -2.16 12.80 -12.39
CA GLU A 108 -3.00 13.79 -11.71
C GLU A 108 -2.17 14.80 -10.89
N PHE A 109 -0.93 14.46 -10.57
CA PHE A 109 0.05 15.31 -9.87
C PHE A 109 1.12 15.89 -10.80
N GLY A 110 0.99 15.69 -12.11
CA GLY A 110 1.95 16.20 -13.10
C GLY A 110 3.32 15.54 -13.03
N VAL A 111 3.41 14.30 -12.53
CA VAL A 111 4.67 13.53 -12.52
C VAL A 111 4.94 13.01 -13.93
N PRO A 112 6.06 13.41 -14.57
CA PRO A 112 6.37 12.95 -15.92
C PRO A 112 7.02 11.56 -15.90
N GLU A 113 6.77 10.76 -16.93
CA GLU A 113 7.36 9.41 -17.06
C GLU A 113 8.89 9.43 -17.10
N GLU A 114 9.49 10.54 -17.57
CA GLU A 114 10.96 10.74 -17.61
C GLU A 114 11.61 10.75 -16.21
N ASP A 115 10.84 11.05 -15.16
CA ASP A 115 11.32 11.05 -13.79
C ASP A 115 11.27 9.68 -13.11
N LEU A 116 10.78 8.66 -13.81
CA LEU A 116 10.66 7.28 -13.32
C LEU A 116 12.01 6.73 -12.83
N ASP A 117 13.10 6.97 -13.57
CA ASP A 117 14.43 6.47 -13.20
C ASP A 117 14.90 7.04 -11.87
N GLY A 118 14.72 8.35 -11.67
CA GLY A 118 15.06 9.02 -10.42
C GLY A 118 14.17 8.58 -9.24
N LEU A 119 12.89 8.31 -9.50
CA LEU A 119 11.96 7.78 -8.50
C LEU A 119 12.32 6.36 -8.05
N VAL A 120 12.73 5.51 -8.99
CA VAL A 120 13.24 4.16 -8.71
C VAL A 120 14.52 4.26 -7.90
N GLU A 121 15.51 5.03 -8.36
CA GLU A 121 16.77 5.18 -7.64
C GLU A 121 16.55 5.66 -6.20
N ALA A 122 15.79 6.74 -6.02
CA ALA A 122 15.50 7.30 -4.70
C ALA A 122 14.72 6.32 -3.80
N GLY A 123 13.74 5.61 -4.35
CA GLY A 123 12.98 4.59 -3.61
C GLY A 123 13.87 3.43 -3.16
N MET A 124 14.78 2.99 -4.03
CA MET A 124 15.76 1.94 -3.74
C MET A 124 16.81 2.34 -2.70
N GLN A 125 17.01 3.64 -2.42
CA GLN A 125 17.86 4.07 -1.30
C GLN A 125 17.20 3.89 0.08
N VAL A 126 15.88 3.64 0.16
CA VAL A 126 15.16 3.49 1.43
C VAL A 126 15.29 2.06 1.99
N GLN A 127 16.54 1.60 2.14
CA GLN A 127 16.91 0.22 2.48
C GLN A 127 16.26 -0.29 3.76
N ARG A 128 16.16 0.56 4.79
CA ARG A 128 15.54 0.19 6.08
C ARG A 128 14.12 -0.37 5.92
N LEU A 129 13.34 0.15 4.98
CA LEU A 129 11.96 -0.27 4.73
C LEU A 129 11.88 -1.38 3.67
N LEU A 130 12.75 -1.34 2.67
CA LEU A 130 12.80 -2.37 1.62
C LEU A 130 13.29 -3.72 2.14
N VAL A 131 14.29 -3.75 3.01
CA VAL A 131 14.77 -4.98 3.67
C VAL A 131 13.69 -5.61 4.55
N ASN A 132 12.77 -4.80 5.09
CA ASN A 132 11.64 -5.26 5.88
C ASN A 132 10.45 -5.76 5.02
N ASN A 133 10.49 -5.55 3.70
CA ASN A 133 9.41 -5.98 2.82
C ASN A 133 9.40 -7.53 2.70
N PRO A 134 8.24 -8.19 2.81
CA PRO A 134 8.15 -9.66 2.88
C PRO A 134 8.62 -10.37 1.60
N ARG A 135 8.66 -9.66 0.49
CA ARG A 135 9.24 -10.09 -0.78
C ARG A 135 10.36 -9.12 -1.16
N GLN A 136 11.52 -9.61 -1.58
CA GLN A 136 12.58 -8.72 -2.03
C GLN A 136 12.09 -7.88 -3.22
N VAL A 137 12.27 -6.55 -3.13
CA VAL A 137 11.98 -5.60 -4.21
C VAL A 137 13.27 -5.32 -4.97
N THR A 138 13.33 -5.61 -6.27
CA THR A 138 14.44 -5.18 -7.13
C THR A 138 14.14 -3.80 -7.76
N PRO A 139 15.14 -3.11 -8.35
CA PRO A 139 14.89 -1.88 -9.11
C PRO A 139 13.87 -2.08 -10.25
N GLU A 140 13.87 -3.24 -10.90
CA GLU A 140 12.91 -3.59 -11.95
C GLU A 140 11.50 -3.77 -11.39
N ASP A 141 11.36 -4.35 -10.20
CA ASP A 141 10.07 -4.46 -9.52
C ASP A 141 9.55 -3.08 -9.11
N ALA A 142 10.41 -2.24 -8.52
CA ALA A 142 10.07 -0.86 -8.18
C ALA A 142 9.62 -0.06 -9.42
N ARG A 143 10.32 -0.23 -10.55
CA ARG A 143 9.91 0.37 -11.83
C ARG A 143 8.52 -0.07 -12.25
N LYS A 144 8.22 -1.37 -12.21
CA LYS A 144 6.89 -1.90 -12.56
C LYS A 144 5.80 -1.34 -11.65
N LEU A 145 6.07 -1.25 -10.35
CA LEU A 145 5.15 -0.69 -9.37
C LEU A 145 4.83 0.79 -9.65
N TYR A 146 5.83 1.60 -10.01
CA TYR A 146 5.58 2.98 -10.44
C TYR A 146 4.83 3.07 -11.77
N LEU A 147 5.11 2.18 -12.72
CA LEU A 147 4.39 2.13 -14.00
C LEU A 147 2.91 1.78 -13.85
N GLU A 148 2.53 0.98 -12.85
CA GLU A 148 1.12 0.70 -12.54
C GLU A 148 0.32 1.95 -12.11
N ILE A 149 1.02 2.98 -11.64
CA ILE A 149 0.42 4.21 -11.09
C ILE A 149 0.79 5.45 -11.90
N LEU A 150 1.50 5.31 -13.02
CA LEU A 150 1.81 6.41 -13.94
C LEU A 150 0.63 6.67 -14.88
#